data_AF-A0A537QSU0-F1
#
_entry.id   AF-A0A537QSU0-F1
#
_cell.length_a   1.000
_cell.length_b   1.000
_cell.length_c   1.000
_cell.angle_alpha   90.00
_cell.angle_beta   90.00
_cell.angle_gamma   90.00
#
_symmetry.space_group_name_H-M   'P 1'
#
loop_
_entity.id
_entity.type
_entity.pdbx_description
1 polymer ?
#
loop_
_entity_poly.entity_id
_entity_poly.type
_entity_poly.pdbx_seq_one_letter_code
_entity_poly.pdbx_strand_id
1 'polypeptide(L)' 'MDRHVGARVRERRIMLGLTQQQLADLIGVTYQQAHKYERGINRVSAGRLYEIA' A
#
# COMPACT_ATOMS: atom_id res chain seq x y z
N MET A 1 -5.01 2.52 -8.80
CA MET A 1 -3.62 2.97 -8.61
C MET A 1 -2.72 1.77 -8.49
N ASP A 2 -1.61 1.84 -9.18
CA ASP A 2 -0.80 0.79 -9.80
C ASP A 2 -0.43 -0.40 -8.92
N ARG A 3 -0.96 -1.58 -9.29
CA ARG A 3 -0.53 -2.89 -8.76
C ARG A 3 0.98 -3.10 -8.93
N HIS A 4 1.57 -2.45 -9.95
CA HIS A 4 3.00 -2.46 -10.23
C HIS A 4 3.83 -1.63 -9.24
N VAL A 5 3.32 -0.47 -8.80
CA VAL A 5 4.01 0.40 -7.82
C VAL A 5 4.06 -0.29 -6.45
N GLY A 6 2.97 -0.92 -6.03
CA GLY A 6 2.93 -1.65 -4.75
C GLY A 6 3.95 -2.78 -4.64
N ALA A 7 4.12 -3.54 -5.72
CA ALA A 7 5.12 -4.61 -5.80
C ALA A 7 6.56 -4.06 -5.70
N ARG A 8 6.86 -2.97 -6.43
CA ARG A 8 8.20 -2.34 -6.40
C ARG A 8 8.53 -1.71 -5.05
N VAL A 9 7.55 -1.10 -4.40
CA VAL A 9 7.70 -0.53 -3.04
C VAL A 9 8.03 -1.65 -2.04
N ARG A 10 7.32 -2.78 -2.13
CA ARG A 10 7.59 -3.97 -1.29
C ARG A 10 8.98 -4.55 -1.54
N GLU A 11 9.37 -4.76 -2.80
CA GLU A 11 10.70 -5.26 -3.14
C GLU A 11 11.80 -4.35 -2.63
N ARG A 12 11.65 -3.03 -2.82
CA ARG A 12 12.64 -2.05 -2.35
C ARG A 12 12.74 -2.06 -0.83
N ARG A 13 11.61 -2.14 -0.12
CA ARG A 13 11.58 -2.27 1.33
C ARG A 13 12.34 -3.52 1.81
N ILE A 14 12.09 -4.67 1.19
CA ILE A 14 12.74 -5.94 1.54
C ILE A 14 14.25 -5.87 1.26
N MET A 15 14.67 -5.32 0.11
CA MET A 15 16.09 -5.14 -0.22
C MET A 15 16.82 -4.24 0.78
N LEU A 16 16.13 -3.27 1.35
CA LEU A 16 16.69 -2.36 2.37
C LEU A 16 16.55 -2.90 3.81
N GLY A 17 15.95 -4.09 4.00
CA GLY A 17 15.73 -4.67 5.33
C GLY A 17 14.74 -3.88 6.19
N LEU A 18 13.91 -3.03 5.58
CA LEU A 18 13.02 -2.12 6.29
C LEU A 18 11.70 -2.80 6.67
N THR A 19 11.15 -2.40 7.81
CA THR A 19 9.75 -2.67 8.15
C THR A 19 8.80 -1.73 7.40
N GLN A 20 7.51 -2.06 7.32
CA GLN A 20 6.52 -1.18 6.68
C GLN A 20 6.42 0.18 7.38
N GLN A 21 6.63 0.21 8.70
CA GLN A 21 6.60 1.44 9.49
C GLN A 21 7.82 2.32 9.20
N GLN A 22 9.03 1.73 9.18
CA GLN A 22 10.24 2.46 8.78
C GLN A 22 10.17 2.99 7.35
N LEU A 23 9.59 2.22 6.41
CA LEU A 23 9.33 2.70 5.06
C LEU A 23 8.36 3.89 5.09
N ALA A 24 7.29 3.82 5.89
CA ALA A 24 6.29 4.87 6.00
C ALA A 24 6.92 6.17 6.52
N ASP A 25 7.73 6.07 7.58
CA ASP A 25 8.48 7.19 8.16
C ASP A 25 9.47 7.78 7.15
N LEU A 26 10.16 6.93 6.38
CA LEU A 26 11.13 7.34 5.37
C LEU A 26 10.50 8.14 4.21
N ILE A 27 9.29 7.77 3.79
CA ILE A 27 8.58 8.43 2.69
C ILE A 27 7.54 9.44 3.16
N GLY A 28 7.47 9.71 4.47
CA GLY A 28 6.57 10.71 5.05
C GLY A 28 5.08 10.36 4.95
N VAL A 29 4.73 9.07 4.93
CA VAL A 29 3.33 8.62 4.91
C VAL A 29 2.99 7.84 6.18
N THR A 30 1.71 7.67 6.45
CA THR A 30 1.27 6.85 7.58
C THR A 30 1.52 5.37 7.31
N TYR A 31 1.69 4.57 8.37
CA TYR A 31 1.75 3.10 8.29
C TYR A 31 0.58 2.51 7.48
N GLN A 32 -0.62 3.05 7.65
CA GLN A 32 -1.81 2.60 6.91
C GLN A 32 -1.71 2.90 5.41
N GLN A 33 -1.10 4.02 5.01
CA GLN A 33 -0.86 4.34 3.60
C GLN A 33 0.22 3.43 3.00
N ALA A 34 1.33 3.22 3.71
CA ALA A 34 2.38 2.29 3.28
C ALA A 34 1.83 0.86 3.11
N HIS A 35 0.98 0.41 4.04
CA HIS A 35 0.30 -0.88 3.96
C HIS A 35 -0.66 -0.97 2.75
N LYS A 36 -1.40 0.11 2.44
CA LYS A 36 -2.27 0.18 1.26
C LYS A 36 -1.47 0.14 -0.04
N TYR A 37 -0.33 0.85 -0.09
CA TYR A 37 0.57 0.84 -1.25
C TYR A 37 1.11 -0.55 -1.52
N GLU A 38 1.68 -1.22 -0.51
CA GLU A 38 2.24 -2.57 -0.70
C GLU A 38 1.20 -3.63 -1.06
N ARG A 39 -0.05 -3.47 -0.61
CA ARG A 39 -1.12 -4.43 -0.92
C ARG A 39 -1.89 -4.09 -2.19
N GLY A 40 -1.67 -2.93 -2.81
CA GLY A 40 -2.44 -2.47 -3.98
C GLY A 40 -3.94 -2.36 -3.69
N ILE A 41 -4.30 -2.19 -2.42
CA ILE A 41 -5.68 -2.28 -1.97
C ILE A 41 -6.38 -0.93 -2.21
N ASN A 42 -6.90 -0.77 -3.41
CA ASN A 42 -8.13 -0.01 -3.63
C ASN A 42 -9.33 -0.82 -3.08
N ARG A 43 -9.36 -1.19 -1.77
CA ARG A 43 -10.54 -1.86 -1.17
C ARG A 43 -11.75 -0.93 -1.03
N VAL A 44 -11.56 0.38 -1.19
CA VAL A 44 -12.66 1.33 -1.27
C VAL A 44 -13.23 1.27 -2.71
N SER A 45 -13.91 0.17 -3.05
CA SER A 45 -15.01 0.21 -4.02
C SER A 45 -15.80 -1.10 -4.14
N ALA A 46 -15.29 -2.25 -3.69
CA ALA A 46 -16.10 -3.48 -3.72
C ALA A 46 -17.21 -3.47 -2.64
N GLY A 47 -16.96 -2.89 -1.47
CA GLY A 47 -17.97 -2.73 -0.42
C GLY A 47 -19.01 -1.64 -0.68
N ARG A 48 -18.79 -0.78 -1.68
CA ARG A 48 -19.72 0.31 -2.08
C ARG A 48 -20.40 0.07 -3.42
N LEU A 49 -19.98 -0.97 -4.16
CA LEU A 49 -20.68 -1.45 -5.36
C LEU A 49 -21.98 -2.21 -5.02
N TYR A 50 -22.18 -2.59 -3.75
CA TYR A 50 -23.40 -3.29 -3.31
C TYR A 50 -24.55 -2.35 -2.90
N GLU A 51 -24.34 -1.02 -2.90
CA GLU A 51 -25.40 -0.03 -2.66
C GLU A 51 -26.02 0.53 -3.96
N ILE A 52 -25.60 0.03 -5.14
CA ILE A 52 -26.15 0.44 -6.45
C ILE A 52 -26.77 -0.79 -7.17
N ALA A 53 -27.36 -1.72 -6.42
CA ALA A 53 -28.17 -2.82 -6.97
C ALA A 53 -29.61 -2.71 -6.48
#